data_AF-A0A4P9YLH6-F1
#
_entry.id   AF-A0A4P9YLH6-F1
#
_cell.length_a   1.000
_cell.length_b   1.000
_cell.length_c   1.000
_cell.angle_alpha   90.00
_cell.angle_beta   90.00
_cell.angle_gamma   90.00
#
_symmetry.space_group_name_H-M   'P 1'
#
loop_
_entity.id
_entity.type
_entity.pdbx_description
1 polymer ?
#
loop_
_entity_poly.entity_id
_entity_poly.type
_entity_poly.pdbx_seq_one_letter_code
_entity_poly.pdbx_strand_id
1 'polypeptide(L)'
;MKVKIVDYLFIKRIINANAKNYLLVDVRTKNEVLHGCIKTSIHIPLHQIHSEFSIPTSGFTTKYNFDLRKKSPLIFYCQAGVRSQKAAEIVSSLGFT
;
A
#
# COMPACT_ATOMS: atom_id res chain seq x y z
N MET A 1 3.80 -9.99 14.21
CA MET A 1 4.50 -8.77 13.74
C MET A 1 3.64 -7.55 14.04
N LYS A 2 4.26 -6.37 14.24
CA LYS A 2 3.55 -5.17 14.70
C LYS A 2 3.41 -4.18 13.54
N VAL A 3 2.19 -3.98 13.05
CA VAL A 3 1.88 -2.96 12.03
C VAL A 3 2.14 -1.57 12.63
N LYS A 4 2.88 -0.72 11.93
CA LYS A 4 3.17 0.65 12.38
C LYS A 4 2.11 1.61 11.86
N ILE A 5 1.52 2.39 12.77
CA ILE A 5 0.61 3.48 12.42
C ILE A 5 1.44 4.70 11.99
N VAL A 6 1.01 5.35 10.91
CA VAL A 6 1.62 6.58 10.38
C VAL A 6 0.58 7.69 10.33
N ASP A 7 1.04 8.94 10.50
CA ASP A 7 0.18 10.11 10.52
C ASP A 7 0.22 10.89 9.18
N TYR A 8 -0.63 11.91 9.10
CA TYR A 8 -0.70 12.80 7.94
C TYR A 8 0.64 13.49 7.65
N LEU A 9 1.35 13.95 8.68
CA LEU A 9 2.61 14.68 8.50
C LEU A 9 3.68 13.80 7.86
N PHE A 10 3.76 12.53 8.28
CA PHE A 10 4.65 11.55 7.69
C PHE A 10 4.34 11.33 6.21
N ILE A 11 3.07 11.09 5.86
CA ILE A 11 2.63 10.87 4.48
C ILE A 11 2.90 12.10 3.60
N LYS A 12 2.57 13.30 4.10
CA LYS A 12 2.85 14.56 3.40
C LYS A 12 4.36 14.74 3.14
N ARG A 13 5.20 14.40 4.13
CA ARG A 13 6.66 14.51 4.00
C ARG A 13 7.22 13.56 2.96
N ILE A 14 6.83 12.29 2.96
CA ILE A 14 7.36 11.31 1.98
C ILE A 14 6.90 11.62 0.55
N ILE A 15 5.69 12.17 0.38
CA ILE A 15 5.18 12.62 -0.92
C ILE A 15 5.99 13.85 -1.41
N ASN A 16 6.16 14.86 -0.56
CA ASN A 16 6.87 16.09 -0.92
C ASN A 16 8.37 15.86 -1.16
N ALA A 17 8.99 14.93 -0.43
CA ALA A 17 10.39 14.58 -0.62
C ALA A 17 10.66 13.84 -1.94
N ASN A 18 9.61 13.49 -2.71
CA ASN A 18 9.68 12.67 -3.92
C ASN A 18 10.48 11.37 -3.70
N ALA A 19 10.39 10.81 -2.49
CA ALA A 19 11.13 9.63 -2.12
C ALA A 19 10.53 8.42 -2.87
N LYS A 20 11.20 7.92 -3.91
CA LYS A 20 10.73 6.74 -4.68
C LYS A 20 10.93 5.39 -3.95
N ASN A 21 11.15 5.42 -2.63
CA ASN A 21 11.50 4.26 -1.82
C ASN A 21 10.34 3.76 -0.96
N TYR A 22 9.08 4.08 -1.29
CA TYR A 22 7.89 3.56 -0.60
C TYR A 22 6.81 3.14 -1.59
N LEU A 23 5.92 2.25 -1.17
CA LEU A 23 4.67 1.95 -1.88
C LEU A 23 3.49 2.44 -1.04
N LEU A 24 2.67 3.30 -1.61
CA LEU A 24 1.42 3.76 -1.00
C LEU A 24 0.25 3.08 -1.71
N VAL A 25 -0.58 2.36 -0.95
CA VAL A 25 -1.66 1.53 -1.47
C VAL A 25 -3.00 2.03 -0.92
N ASP A 26 -3.87 2.44 -1.82
CA ASP A 26 -5.26 2.74 -1.54
C ASP A 26 -6.07 1.45 -1.53
N VAL A 27 -6.65 1.09 -0.38
CA VAL A 27 -7.45 -0.14 -0.24
C VAL A 27 -8.95 0.09 -0.25
N ARG A 28 -9.38 1.30 -0.66
CA ARG A 28 -10.79 1.68 -0.77
C ARG A 28 -11.48 1.02 -1.96
N THR A 29 -12.78 1.22 -2.06
CA THR A 29 -13.55 0.79 -3.23
C THR A 29 -13.22 1.66 -4.45
N LYS A 30 -13.48 1.12 -5.65
CA LYS A 30 -13.29 1.86 -6.91
C LYS A 30 -14.05 3.18 -6.93
N ASN A 31 -15.27 3.20 -6.39
CA ASN A 31 -16.09 4.41 -6.34
C ASN A 31 -15.43 5.52 -5.49
N GLU A 32 -14.87 5.19 -4.33
CA GLU A 32 -14.15 6.17 -3.48
C GLU A 32 -12.91 6.74 -4.18
N VAL A 33 -12.19 5.92 -4.95
CA VAL A 33 -10.97 6.34 -5.67
C VAL A 33 -11.30 7.27 -6.84
N LEU A 34 -12.46 7.07 -7.50
CA LEU A 34 -12.93 7.96 -8.57
C LEU A 34 -13.20 9.39 -8.07
N HIS A 35 -13.57 9.55 -6.80
CA HIS A 35 -13.77 10.86 -6.17
C HIS A 35 -12.46 11.53 -5.73
N GLY A 36 -11.32 10.86 -5.91
CA GLY A 36 -9.99 11.38 -5.58
C GLY A 36 -9.14 10.37 -4.82
N CYS A 37 -7.84 10.40 -5.10
CA CYS A 37 -6.83 9.57 -4.45
C CYS A 37 -5.53 10.35 -4.30
N ILE A 38 -4.60 9.79 -3.51
CA ILE A 38 -3.27 10.39 -3.33
C ILE A 38 -2.46 10.12 -4.60
N LYS A 39 -1.87 11.17 -5.20
CA LYS A 39 -1.22 11.08 -6.53
C LYS A 39 -0.13 10.01 -6.66
N THR A 40 0.54 9.65 -5.57
CA THR A 40 1.60 8.62 -5.56
C THR A 40 1.10 7.23 -5.19
N SER A 41 -0.20 7.08 -4.95
CA SER A 41 -0.79 5.81 -4.54
C SER A 41 -1.17 4.92 -5.72
N ILE A 42 -1.09 3.62 -5.51
CA ILE A 42 -1.71 2.60 -6.36
C ILE A 42 -3.02 2.15 -5.73
N HIS A 43 -4.02 1.83 -6.55
CA HIS A 43 -5.28 1.30 -6.06
C HIS A 43 -5.25 -0.22 -6.07
N ILE A 44 -5.39 -0.83 -4.89
CA ILE A 44 -5.61 -2.27 -4.73
C ILE A 44 -6.71 -2.45 -3.67
N PRO A 45 -7.97 -2.72 -4.07
CA PRO A 45 -9.06 -2.96 -3.13
C PRO A 45 -8.71 -4.03 -2.09
N LEU A 46 -9.19 -3.86 -0.85
CA LEU A 46 -8.91 -4.81 0.24
C LEU A 46 -9.12 -6.30 -0.14
N HIS A 47 -10.19 -6.60 -0.88
CA HIS A 47 -10.51 -7.98 -1.28
C HIS A 47 -9.49 -8.59 -2.27
N GLN A 48 -8.69 -7.77 -2.94
CA GLN A 48 -7.64 -8.20 -3.88
C GLN A 48 -6.26 -8.23 -3.25
N ILE A 49 -6.07 -7.66 -2.05
CA ILE A 49 -4.75 -7.56 -1.41
C ILE A 49 -4.09 -8.93 -1.26
N HIS A 50 -4.82 -9.93 -0.77
CA HIS A 50 -4.24 -11.26 -0.60
C HIS A 50 -3.76 -11.85 -1.93
N SER A 51 -4.58 -11.81 -2.98
CA SER A 51 -4.20 -12.34 -4.30
C SER A 51 -3.05 -11.56 -4.93
N GLU A 52 -3.05 -10.23 -4.85
CA GLU A 52 -2.02 -9.39 -5.46
C GLU A 52 -0.66 -9.52 -4.77
N PHE A 53 -0.63 -9.72 -3.45
CA PHE A 53 0.62 -9.92 -2.72
C PHE A 53 1.07 -11.39 -2.67
N SER A 54 0.24 -12.32 -3.13
CA SER A 54 0.59 -13.75 -3.25
C SER A 54 1.23 -14.10 -4.60
N ILE A 55 1.17 -13.21 -5.61
CA ILE A 55 1.86 -13.46 -6.89
C ILE A 55 3.39 -13.38 -6.71
N PRO A 56 4.17 -14.04 -7.58
CA PRO A 56 5.62 -13.91 -7.58
C PRO A 56 6.04 -12.43 -7.68
N THR A 57 7.10 -12.04 -6.95
CA THR A 57 7.57 -10.65 -6.91
C THR A 57 7.88 -10.05 -8.29
N SER A 58 8.30 -10.89 -9.24
CA SER A 58 8.47 -10.50 -10.65
C SER A 58 7.16 -10.01 -11.26
N GLY A 59 6.06 -10.74 -11.06
CA GLY A 59 4.72 -10.35 -11.52
C GLY A 59 4.23 -9.05 -10.88
N PHE A 60 4.49 -8.86 -9.58
CA PHE A 60 4.15 -7.60 -8.90
C PHE A 60 4.95 -6.43 -9.48
N THR A 61 6.24 -6.63 -9.72
CA THR A 61 7.11 -5.60 -10.33
C THR A 61 6.64 -5.23 -11.72
N THR A 62 6.25 -6.20 -12.55
CA THR A 62 5.71 -5.93 -13.89
C THR A 62 4.38 -5.17 -13.83
N LYS A 63 3.50 -5.50 -12.88
CA LYS A 63 2.16 -4.91 -12.79
C LYS A 63 2.14 -3.51 -12.18
N TYR A 64 2.93 -3.30 -11.13
CA TYR A 64 2.91 -2.06 -10.33
C TYR A 64 4.20 -1.23 -10.45
N ASN A 65 5.16 -1.68 -11.27
CA ASN A 65 6.48 -1.06 -11.42
C ASN A 65 7.20 -0.84 -10.08
N PHE A 66 6.98 -1.76 -9.13
CA PHE A 66 7.51 -1.69 -7.77
C PHE A 66 8.12 -3.03 -7.36
N ASP A 67 9.37 -3.00 -6.91
CA ASP A 67 10.09 -4.22 -6.51
C ASP A 67 9.92 -4.48 -5.02
N LEU A 68 9.08 -5.47 -4.66
CA LEU A 68 8.85 -5.88 -3.27
C LEU A 68 10.10 -6.47 -2.59
N ARG A 69 11.16 -6.82 -3.33
CA ARG A 69 12.43 -7.29 -2.73
C ARG A 69 13.22 -6.16 -2.11
N LYS A 70 12.98 -4.92 -2.54
CA LYS A 70 13.56 -3.75 -1.90
C LYS A 70 12.85 -3.59 -0.56
N LYS A 71 13.60 -3.47 0.55
CA LYS A 71 13.08 -3.23 1.92
C LYS A 71 12.47 -1.83 2.06
N SER A 72 11.54 -1.52 1.17
CA SER A 72 10.85 -0.26 1.02
C SER A 72 9.56 -0.31 1.83
N PRO A 73 9.20 0.76 2.58
CA PRO A 73 7.97 0.76 3.35
C PRO A 73 6.73 0.52 2.49
N LEU A 74 5.90 -0.43 2.90
CA LEU A 74 4.56 -0.65 2.38
C LEU A 74 3.56 0.07 3.27
N ILE A 75 2.81 1.00 2.68
CA ILE A 75 1.90 1.88 3.40
C ILE A 75 0.51 1.71 2.83
N PHE A 76 -0.44 1.31 3.67
CA PHE A 76 -1.84 1.13 3.28
C PHE A 76 -2.69 2.24 3.88
N TYR A 77 -3.62 2.78 3.10
CA TYR A 77 -4.60 3.74 3.61
C TYR A 77 -6.01 3.43 3.12
N CYS A 78 -6.98 3.82 3.93
CA CYS A 78 -8.39 3.84 3.56
C CYS A 78 -9.07 5.06 4.17
N GLN A 79 -10.40 5.11 4.16
CA GLN A 79 -11.14 6.26 4.71
C GLN A 79 -11.08 6.33 6.25
N ALA A 80 -11.19 5.20 6.95
CA ALA A 80 -11.40 5.14 8.40
C ALA A 80 -10.39 4.27 9.16
N GLY A 81 -9.33 3.81 8.51
CA GLY A 81 -8.27 2.97 9.12
C GLY A 81 -8.54 1.46 9.16
N VAL A 82 -9.79 1.01 9.29
CA VAL A 82 -10.13 -0.42 9.47
C VAL A 82 -9.65 -1.31 8.31
N ARG A 83 -9.88 -0.87 7.06
CA ARG A 83 -9.50 -1.66 5.87
C ARG A 83 -7.98 -1.68 5.67
N SER A 84 -7.30 -0.56 5.95
CA SER A 84 -5.86 -0.45 5.80
C SER A 84 -5.10 -1.26 6.86
N GLN A 85 -5.64 -1.34 8.08
CA GLN A 85 -5.11 -2.24 9.10
C GLN A 85 -5.18 -3.71 8.64
N LYS A 86 -6.36 -4.17 8.17
CA LYS A 86 -6.53 -5.53 7.65
C LYS A 86 -5.59 -5.82 6.48
N ALA A 87 -5.42 -4.89 5.55
CA ALA A 87 -4.49 -5.03 4.44
C ALA A 87 -3.05 -5.20 4.92
N ALA A 88 -2.61 -4.38 5.87
CA ALA A 88 -1.27 -4.48 6.45
C ALA A 88 -1.05 -5.81 7.20
N GLU A 89 -2.07 -6.31 7.90
CA GLU A 89 -2.02 -7.63 8.57
C GLU A 89 -1.90 -8.78 7.56
N ILE A 90 -2.69 -8.77 6.49
CA ILE A 90 -2.61 -9.76 5.40
C ILE A 90 -1.20 -9.77 4.81
N VAL A 91 -0.69 -8.60 4.42
CA VAL A 91 0.62 -8.48 3.78
C VAL A 91 1.75 -8.86 4.74
N SER A 92 1.61 -8.52 6.03
CA SER A 92 2.54 -8.98 7.06
C SER A 92 2.53 -10.49 7.25
N SER A 93 1.37 -11.14 7.13
CA SER A 93 1.26 -12.60 7.21
C SER A 93 1.94 -13.33 6.04
N LEU A 94 2.07 -12.66 4.89
CA LEU A 94 2.79 -13.15 3.71
C LEU A 94 4.32 -12.94 3.79
N GLY A 95 4.82 -12.39 4.89
CA GLY A 95 6.26 -12.22 5.14
C GLY A 95 6.84 -10.87 4.72
N PHE A 96 6.02 -9.93 4.26
CA PHE A 96 6.45 -8.56 3.98
C PHE A 96 6.49 -7.74 5.28
N THR A 97 7.52 -6.90 5.45
CA THR A 97 7.75 -6.12 6.68
C THR A 97 7.95 -4.64 6.40
#